data_AF-A0A8J5WZC4-F1
#
_entry.id   AF-A0A8J5WZC4-F1
#
_cell.length_a   1.000
_cell.length_b   1.000
_cell.length_c   1.000
_cell.angle_alpha   90.00
_cell.angle_beta   90.00
_cell.angle_gamma   90.00
#
_symmetry.space_group_name_H-M   'P 1'
#
loop_
_entity.id
_entity.type
_entity.pdbx_description
1 polymer ?
#
loop_
_entity_poly.entity_id
_entity_poly.type
_entity_poly.pdbx_seq_one_letter_code
_entity_poly.pdbx_strand_id
1 'polypeptide(L)'
;MAPYLHPGLTVASSQPRMLLVVACHASTGRRSACLSLSFGLAAATTLLQQRAARAAADEPANNGWWLTEFPLPVPKILNKELNNSETGTRSFVRNGIYIADIGPSFAAHAYRLRSTAFDLLALEDLLGHDASNYVNKYLRLKSTFMYYDFDKIITAADANQRPPLLDLATRLFDSFERLQLACTDKEDDKIASCYVDTKAILQEVMSTMA
;
A
#
# COMPACT_ATOMS: atom_id res chain seq x y z
N MET A 1 -13.58 -32.31 -53.53
CA MET A 1 -13.56 -31.12 -54.39
C MET A 1 -13.01 -29.95 -53.58
N ALA A 2 -11.70 -29.69 -53.72
CA ALA A 2 -11.07 -28.40 -53.40
C ALA A 2 -11.35 -27.41 -54.57
N PRO A 3 -10.82 -26.16 -54.66
CA PRO A 3 -9.90 -25.38 -53.78
C PRO A 3 -10.41 -23.91 -53.54
N TYR A 4 -9.79 -22.99 -52.79
CA TYR A 4 -8.56 -22.19 -53.02
C TYR A 4 -8.25 -21.39 -51.71
N LEU A 5 -7.06 -21.46 -51.08
CA LEU A 5 -5.78 -20.76 -51.33
C LEU A 5 -5.77 -19.22 -51.08
N HIS A 6 -5.33 -18.81 -49.87
CA HIS A 6 -4.23 -17.86 -49.47
C HIS A 6 -3.91 -16.57 -50.29
N PRO A 7 -2.97 -15.66 -49.89
CA PRO A 7 -2.44 -15.16 -48.58
C PRO A 7 -2.14 -13.62 -48.55
N GLY A 8 -1.51 -13.11 -47.46
CA GLY A 8 -0.67 -11.89 -47.44
C GLY A 8 -1.18 -10.77 -46.51
N LEU A 9 -0.38 -9.94 -45.84
CA LEU A 9 1.06 -9.71 -45.83
C LEU A 9 1.40 -8.84 -44.61
N THR A 10 2.59 -9.07 -44.06
CA THR A 10 3.33 -8.32 -43.03
C THR A 10 3.61 -6.86 -43.40
N VAL A 11 3.58 -5.94 -42.42
CA VAL A 11 4.54 -4.82 -42.34
C VAL A 11 4.87 -4.52 -40.88
N ALA A 12 6.12 -4.81 -40.50
CA ALA A 12 6.80 -4.22 -39.36
C ALA A 12 7.29 -2.82 -39.75
N SER A 13 7.22 -1.86 -38.83
CA SER A 13 7.89 -0.57 -38.99
C SER A 13 8.63 -0.18 -37.71
N SER A 14 9.89 0.15 -37.91
CA SER A 14 11.00 0.29 -36.99
C SER A 14 11.27 1.75 -36.58
N GLN A 15 11.38 1.99 -35.26
CA GLN A 15 12.37 2.84 -34.55
C GLN A 15 12.58 4.33 -34.95
N PRO A 16 13.23 5.21 -34.13
CA PRO A 16 14.06 4.93 -32.94
C PRO A 16 13.81 5.76 -31.67
N ARG A 17 14.33 5.20 -30.57
CA ARG A 17 14.66 5.86 -29.30
C ARG A 17 15.82 6.85 -29.49
N MET A 18 15.70 8.05 -28.92
CA MET A 18 16.82 8.97 -28.75
C MET A 18 17.25 8.98 -27.28
N LEU A 19 18.38 8.32 -27.00
CA LEU A 19 19.10 8.38 -25.73
C LEU A 19 19.96 9.65 -25.73
N LEU A 20 19.65 10.61 -24.85
CA LEU A 20 20.52 11.75 -24.59
C LEU A 20 21.48 11.39 -23.45
N VAL A 21 22.73 11.10 -23.80
CA VAL A 21 23.85 10.95 -22.87
C VAL A 21 24.45 12.34 -22.65
N VAL A 22 24.35 12.87 -21.42
CA VAL A 22 25.10 14.06 -21.00
C VAL A 22 26.22 13.61 -20.07
N ALA A 23 27.45 13.66 -20.57
CA ALA A 23 28.66 13.48 -19.78
C ALA A 23 29.18 14.86 -19.35
N CYS A 24 29.20 15.13 -18.05
CA CYS A 24 29.87 16.30 -17.48
C CYS A 24 31.30 15.92 -17.07
N HIS A 25 32.28 16.57 -17.68
CA HIS A 25 33.70 16.45 -17.39
C HIS A 25 34.05 17.10 -16.05
N ALA A 26 34.79 16.37 -15.21
CA ALA A 26 35.45 16.89 -14.02
C ALA A 26 36.72 17.66 -14.41
N SER A 27 36.87 18.89 -13.93
CA SER A 27 38.09 19.69 -14.04
C SER A 27 38.82 19.73 -12.71
N THR A 28 39.96 19.04 -12.63
CA THR A 28 40.89 19.06 -11.50
C THR A 28 41.98 20.10 -11.76
N GLY A 29 42.10 21.11 -10.90
CA GLY A 29 43.18 22.10 -10.91
C GLY A 29 43.94 22.10 -9.60
N ARG A 30 45.25 21.83 -9.66
CA ARG A 30 46.17 21.71 -8.53
C ARG A 30 46.98 23.01 -8.31
N ARG A 31 47.53 23.12 -7.09
CA ARG A 31 48.77 23.82 -6.66
C ARG A 31 48.56 25.21 -6.02
N SER A 32 48.94 25.34 -4.75
CA SER A 32 50.22 25.97 -4.37
C SER A 32 50.45 25.96 -2.86
N ALA A 33 51.72 25.79 -2.50
CA ALA A 33 52.26 25.70 -1.14
C ALA A 33 52.68 27.08 -0.60
N CYS A 34 52.74 27.23 0.72
CA CYS A 34 53.76 28.05 1.40
C CYS A 34 53.86 27.67 2.89
N LEU A 35 55.10 27.51 3.35
CA LEU A 35 55.54 27.23 4.72
C LEU A 35 55.43 28.47 5.62
N SER A 36 55.18 28.27 6.92
CA SER A 36 56.00 28.90 7.97
C SER A 36 55.68 28.32 9.37
N LEU A 37 56.73 27.94 10.08
CA LEU A 37 56.74 27.55 11.49
C LEU A 37 56.57 28.76 12.41
N SER A 38 55.73 28.61 13.44
CA SER A 38 55.92 29.34 14.70
C SER A 38 55.36 28.51 15.87
N PHE A 39 56.25 28.08 16.75
CA PHE A 39 55.92 27.57 18.08
C PHE A 39 55.44 28.75 18.94
N GLY A 40 54.23 28.67 19.46
CA GLY A 40 53.68 29.68 20.35
C GLY A 40 52.45 29.16 21.10
N LEU A 41 52.59 29.07 22.42
CA LEU A 41 51.54 29.02 23.44
C LEU A 41 50.48 27.89 23.35
N ALA A 42 50.72 26.84 24.13
CA ALA A 42 49.67 25.99 24.66
C ALA A 42 48.70 26.81 25.54
N ALA A 43 47.42 26.40 25.51
CA ALA A 43 46.28 26.80 26.37
C ALA A 43 45.20 27.68 25.70
N ALA A 44 44.47 27.12 24.72
CA ALA A 44 43.08 27.54 24.41
C ALA A 44 42.27 26.53 23.56
N THR A 45 42.80 25.36 23.19
CA THR A 45 42.09 24.44 22.27
C THR A 45 41.15 23.44 22.94
N THR A 46 41.16 23.32 24.27
CA THR A 46 40.28 22.36 24.98
C THR A 46 38.81 22.78 24.99
N LEU A 47 38.47 24.06 24.83
CA LEU A 47 37.06 24.50 24.81
C LEU A 47 36.40 24.45 23.43
N LEU A 48 37.15 24.56 22.31
CA LEU A 48 36.59 24.31 20.98
C LEU A 48 36.49 22.81 20.67
N GLN A 49 37.43 22.00 21.17
CA GLN A 49 37.36 20.55 21.00
C GLN A 49 36.22 19.92 21.82
N GLN A 50 35.88 20.49 23.00
CA GLN A 50 34.68 20.11 23.74
C GLN A 50 33.37 20.52 23.06
N ARG A 51 33.37 21.56 22.22
CA ARG A 51 32.19 21.96 21.44
C ARG A 51 32.00 21.11 20.19
N ALA A 52 33.07 20.72 19.52
CA ALA A 52 33.01 19.79 18.39
C ALA A 52 32.64 18.36 18.82
N ALA A 53 33.13 17.91 19.99
CA ALA A 53 32.78 16.58 20.53
C ALA A 53 31.36 16.51 21.13
N ARG A 54 30.74 17.65 21.47
CA ARG A 54 29.33 17.72 21.90
C ARG A 54 28.34 17.90 20.75
N ALA A 55 28.82 18.19 19.54
CA ALA A 55 28.00 18.37 18.35
C ALA A 55 27.93 17.11 17.46
N ALA A 56 28.47 15.98 17.93
CA ALA A 56 28.42 14.68 17.25
C ALA A 56 27.50 13.68 17.97
N ALA A 57 26.52 14.18 18.73
CA ALA A 57 25.51 13.39 19.41
C ALA A 57 24.12 13.86 18.98
N ASP A 58 23.87 13.87 17.67
CA ASP A 58 22.53 13.95 17.11
C ASP A 58 22.57 13.41 15.68
N GLU A 59 22.28 12.11 15.54
CA GLU A 59 21.73 11.56 14.30
C GLU A 59 20.67 10.51 14.71
N PRO A 60 19.54 10.39 13.97
CA PRO A 60 19.46 10.79 12.58
C PRO A 60 18.57 11.98 12.30
N ALA A 61 18.95 12.69 11.25
CA ALA A 61 18.06 13.38 10.33
C ALA A 61 16.87 12.48 9.91
N ASN A 62 15.89 12.32 10.79
CA ASN A 62 14.62 11.73 10.43
C ASN A 62 13.91 12.74 9.53
N ASN A 63 13.93 12.51 8.23
CA ASN A 63 13.18 13.29 7.25
C ASN A 63 11.64 13.18 7.42
N GLY A 64 11.18 12.46 8.46
CA GLY A 64 9.77 12.23 8.77
C GLY A 64 9.10 11.22 7.83
N TRP A 65 9.85 10.64 6.88
CA TRP A 65 9.31 9.70 5.89
C TRP A 65 9.39 8.24 6.34
N TRP A 66 10.17 7.96 7.39
CA TRP A 66 10.37 6.62 7.91
C TRP A 66 9.85 6.51 9.34
N LEU A 67 9.18 5.40 9.66
CA LEU A 67 8.81 5.06 11.03
C LEU A 67 10.08 4.68 11.80
N THR A 68 10.54 5.58 12.65
CA THR A 68 11.69 5.35 13.54
C THR A 68 11.28 4.80 14.90
N GLU A 69 9.98 4.84 15.22
CA GLU A 69 9.43 4.38 16.50
C GLU A 69 8.96 2.93 16.40
N PHE A 70 9.48 2.10 17.31
CA PHE A 70 9.07 0.71 17.50
C PHE A 70 8.57 0.52 18.94
N PRO A 71 7.49 -0.26 19.17
CA PRO A 71 6.76 -1.06 18.19
C PRO A 71 5.92 -0.22 17.21
N LEU A 72 5.67 -0.76 16.02
CA LEU A 72 4.82 -0.09 15.02
C LEU A 72 3.44 0.23 15.61
N PRO A 73 2.86 1.39 15.27
CA PRO A 73 1.53 1.76 15.76
C PRO A 73 0.50 0.75 15.26
N VAL A 74 -0.29 0.21 16.18
CA VAL A 74 -1.38 -0.73 15.87
C VAL A 74 -2.65 0.09 15.59
N PRO A 75 -3.23 0.01 14.38
CA PRO A 75 -4.45 0.73 14.07
C PRO A 75 -5.62 0.20 14.92
N LYS A 76 -6.42 1.11 15.47
CA LYS A 76 -7.57 0.79 16.31
C LYS A 76 -8.87 1.08 15.55
N ILE A 77 -9.83 0.18 15.71
CA ILE A 77 -11.20 0.35 15.22
C ILE A 77 -12.00 1.12 16.26
N LEU A 78 -12.73 2.14 15.81
CA LEU A 78 -13.60 2.95 16.64
C LEU A 78 -15.04 2.46 16.58
N ASN A 79 -15.48 2.01 15.40
CA ASN A 79 -16.83 1.53 15.16
C ASN A 79 -16.95 0.03 15.45
N LYS A 80 -17.55 -0.29 16.60
CA LYS A 80 -17.78 -1.67 17.03
C LYS A 80 -18.81 -2.42 16.19
N GLU A 81 -19.71 -1.72 15.51
CA GLU A 81 -20.73 -2.34 14.64
C GLU A 81 -20.13 -2.93 13.36
N LEU A 82 -18.89 -2.53 13.02
CA LEU A 82 -18.15 -3.09 11.89
C LEU A 82 -17.61 -4.49 12.20
N ASN A 83 -17.48 -4.84 13.48
CA ASN A 83 -17.04 -6.16 13.90
C ASN A 83 -18.11 -7.21 13.58
N ASN A 84 -17.67 -8.44 13.39
CA ASN A 84 -18.58 -9.58 13.42
C ASN A 84 -19.15 -9.72 14.85
N SER A 85 -20.47 -9.87 14.96
CA SER A 85 -21.20 -9.93 16.24
C SER A 85 -20.90 -11.19 17.06
N GLU A 86 -20.53 -12.29 16.39
CA GLU A 86 -20.25 -13.58 17.04
C GLU A 86 -18.81 -13.66 17.56
N THR A 87 -17.85 -13.20 16.76
CA THR A 87 -16.40 -13.32 17.06
C THR A 87 -15.80 -12.06 17.68
N GLY A 88 -16.49 -10.91 17.59
CA GLY A 88 -16.02 -9.62 18.08
C GLY A 88 -14.95 -8.94 17.21
N THR A 89 -14.47 -9.59 16.14
CA THR A 89 -13.54 -9.03 15.14
C THR A 89 -13.66 -9.81 13.84
N ARG A 90 -13.41 -9.16 12.70
CA ARG A 90 -13.41 -9.82 11.39
C ARG A 90 -12.23 -10.79 11.22
N SER A 91 -12.50 -12.00 10.77
CA SER A 91 -11.54 -13.12 10.65
C SER A 91 -10.41 -12.89 9.64
N PHE A 92 -10.63 -12.02 8.65
CA PHE A 92 -9.60 -11.67 7.67
C PHE A 92 -8.55 -10.69 8.21
N VAL A 93 -8.85 -9.97 9.30
CA VAL A 93 -7.97 -8.92 9.84
C VAL A 93 -6.64 -9.53 10.26
N ARG A 94 -5.57 -8.91 9.79
CA ARG A 94 -4.21 -9.39 10.03
C ARG A 94 -3.41 -8.40 10.86
N ASN A 95 -2.89 -8.89 11.98
CA ASN A 95 -2.01 -8.14 12.87
C ASN A 95 -0.62 -7.93 12.25
N GLY A 96 0.08 -6.89 12.69
CA GLY A 96 1.45 -6.59 12.26
C GLY A 96 1.56 -5.94 10.88
N ILE A 97 0.44 -5.50 10.30
CA ILE A 97 0.43 -4.70 9.07
C ILE A 97 0.38 -3.23 9.46
N TYR A 98 1.32 -2.44 8.95
CA TYR A 98 1.25 -0.99 9.04
C TYR A 98 0.20 -0.46 8.08
N ILE A 99 -0.65 0.44 8.58
CA ILE A 99 -1.65 1.14 7.78
C ILE A 99 -1.39 2.62 7.95
N ALA A 100 -1.09 3.27 6.83
CA ALA A 100 -0.88 4.71 6.84
C ALA A 100 -2.17 5.41 7.24
N ASP A 101 -2.09 6.23 8.29
CA ASP A 101 -3.12 7.22 8.56
C ASP A 101 -3.02 8.31 7.50
N ILE A 102 -4.07 8.44 6.69
CA ILE A 102 -4.16 9.41 5.59
C ILE A 102 -5.01 10.63 5.99
N GLY A 103 -5.24 10.81 7.30
CA GLY A 103 -6.03 11.89 7.87
C GLY A 103 -7.54 11.64 7.76
N PRO A 104 -8.38 12.58 8.23
CA PRO A 104 -9.84 12.38 8.31
C PRO A 104 -10.58 12.57 6.97
N SER A 105 -9.86 12.68 5.85
CA SER A 105 -10.44 13.03 4.56
C SER A 105 -11.24 11.86 3.97
N PHE A 106 -12.55 12.06 3.79
CA PHE A 106 -13.40 11.10 3.08
C PHE A 106 -12.82 10.76 1.71
N ALA A 107 -12.40 11.76 0.93
CA ALA A 107 -11.88 11.56 -0.43
C ALA A 107 -10.60 10.70 -0.45
N ALA A 108 -9.72 10.84 0.55
CA ALA A 108 -8.50 10.06 0.64
C ALA A 108 -8.80 8.57 0.94
N HIS A 109 -9.70 8.31 1.89
CA HIS A 109 -10.16 6.95 2.21
C HIS A 109 -10.97 6.33 1.07
N ALA A 110 -11.86 7.09 0.44
CA ALA A 110 -12.65 6.65 -0.71
C ALA A 110 -11.74 6.25 -1.88
N TYR A 111 -10.69 7.05 -2.16
CA TYR A 111 -9.68 6.72 -3.16
C TYR A 111 -8.97 5.39 -2.84
N ARG A 112 -8.53 5.19 -1.58
CA ARG A 112 -7.85 3.96 -1.17
C ARG A 112 -8.78 2.74 -1.20
N LEU A 113 -10.04 2.90 -0.81
CA LEU A 113 -11.07 1.86 -0.93
C LEU A 113 -11.34 1.49 -2.38
N ARG A 114 -11.54 2.46 -3.27
CA ARG A 114 -11.78 2.23 -4.70
C ARG A 114 -10.60 1.54 -5.36
N SER A 115 -9.37 1.96 -5.05
CA SER A 115 -8.15 1.35 -5.56
C SER A 115 -8.00 -0.08 -5.05
N THR A 116 -8.27 -0.31 -3.77
CA THR A 116 -8.22 -1.64 -3.15
C THR A 116 -9.31 -2.57 -3.69
N ALA A 117 -10.50 -2.04 -3.99
CA ALA A 117 -11.58 -2.79 -4.60
C ALA A 117 -11.22 -3.23 -6.02
N PHE A 118 -10.64 -2.33 -6.81
CA PHE A 118 -10.11 -2.64 -8.15
C PHE A 118 -9.06 -3.76 -8.08
N ASP A 119 -8.12 -3.68 -7.13
CA ASP A 119 -7.11 -4.71 -6.92
C ASP A 119 -7.71 -6.09 -6.60
N LEU A 120 -8.81 -6.13 -5.85
CA LEU A 120 -9.52 -7.37 -5.52
C LEU A 120 -10.39 -7.90 -6.67
N LEU A 121 -10.83 -7.04 -7.59
CA LEU A 121 -11.47 -7.48 -8.83
C LEU A 121 -10.50 -8.23 -9.76
N ALA A 122 -9.21 -7.95 -9.69
CA ALA A 122 -8.20 -8.70 -10.44
C ALA A 122 -7.99 -10.14 -9.93
N LEU A 123 -8.61 -10.54 -8.81
CA LEU A 123 -8.54 -11.92 -8.32
C LEU A 123 -9.23 -12.93 -9.24
N GLU A 124 -10.17 -12.48 -10.09
CA GLU A 124 -10.88 -13.34 -11.05
C GLU A 124 -9.91 -14.13 -11.94
N ASP A 125 -8.83 -13.48 -12.39
CA ASP A 125 -7.80 -14.07 -13.24
C ASP A 125 -6.96 -15.16 -12.53
N LEU A 126 -7.06 -15.26 -11.20
CA LEU A 126 -6.32 -16.22 -10.38
C LEU A 126 -7.19 -17.40 -9.94
N LEU A 127 -8.51 -17.33 -10.13
CA LEU A 127 -9.42 -18.42 -9.76
C LEU A 127 -9.21 -19.64 -10.67
N GLY A 128 -9.23 -20.85 -10.10
CA GLY A 128 -9.05 -22.10 -10.84
C GLY A 128 -7.59 -22.50 -11.16
N HIS A 129 -6.60 -21.69 -10.75
CA HIS A 129 -5.17 -21.94 -11.02
C HIS A 129 -4.40 -22.56 -9.83
N ASP A 130 -5.06 -23.35 -8.96
CA ASP A 130 -4.51 -23.85 -7.68
C ASP A 130 -3.86 -22.71 -6.83
N ALA A 131 -4.41 -21.50 -6.97
CA ALA A 131 -3.88 -20.28 -6.36
C ALA A 131 -4.63 -19.89 -5.07
N SER A 132 -5.44 -20.78 -4.49
CA SER A 132 -6.31 -20.51 -3.32
C SER A 132 -5.54 -19.90 -2.13
N ASN A 133 -4.31 -20.37 -1.88
CA ASN A 133 -3.44 -19.80 -0.84
C ASN A 133 -3.01 -18.35 -1.14
N TYR A 134 -2.71 -18.05 -2.40
CA TYR A 134 -2.39 -16.68 -2.82
C TYR A 134 -3.61 -15.78 -2.70
N VAL A 135 -4.76 -16.22 -3.24
CA VAL A 135 -6.04 -15.51 -3.14
C VAL A 135 -6.38 -15.20 -1.69
N ASN A 136 -6.26 -16.19 -0.79
CA ASN A 136 -6.50 -16.01 0.65
C ASN A 136 -5.56 -14.96 1.27
N LYS A 137 -4.24 -15.07 1.03
CA LYS A 137 -3.26 -14.11 1.56
C LYS A 137 -3.49 -12.69 1.05
N TYR A 138 -3.79 -12.56 -0.25
CA TYR A 138 -4.00 -11.28 -0.90
C TYR A 138 -5.32 -10.64 -0.44
N LEU A 139 -6.40 -11.42 -0.38
CA LEU A 139 -7.69 -11.02 0.17
C LEU A 139 -7.50 -10.49 1.59
N ARG A 140 -6.92 -11.27 2.50
CA ARG A 140 -6.70 -10.85 3.90
C ARG A 140 -5.91 -9.55 4.02
N LEU A 141 -4.88 -9.38 3.19
CA LEU A 141 -4.10 -8.15 3.16
C LEU A 141 -4.98 -6.96 2.77
N LYS A 142 -5.63 -7.02 1.60
CA LYS A 142 -6.44 -5.93 1.05
C LYS A 142 -7.70 -5.65 1.89
N SER A 143 -8.39 -6.68 2.35
CA SER A 143 -9.54 -6.57 3.25
C SER A 143 -9.17 -5.90 4.57
N THR A 144 -7.95 -6.13 5.10
CA THR A 144 -7.48 -5.40 6.29
C THR A 144 -7.39 -3.89 6.01
N PHE A 145 -6.86 -3.45 4.86
CA PHE A 145 -6.87 -2.02 4.51
C PHE A 145 -8.30 -1.45 4.43
N MET A 146 -9.19 -2.15 3.72
CA MET A 146 -10.58 -1.70 3.59
C MET A 146 -11.29 -1.60 4.94
N TYR A 147 -11.02 -2.52 5.86
CA TYR A 147 -11.60 -2.54 7.20
C TYR A 147 -11.32 -1.27 7.99
N TYR A 148 -10.07 -0.81 7.98
CA TYR A 148 -9.72 0.43 8.67
C TYR A 148 -10.17 1.68 7.91
N ASP A 149 -10.20 1.66 6.57
CA ASP A 149 -10.73 2.78 5.80
C ASP A 149 -12.24 2.98 6.00
N PHE A 150 -13.01 1.90 6.00
CA PHE A 150 -14.44 1.95 6.30
C PHE A 150 -14.70 2.42 7.73
N ASP A 151 -13.90 1.99 8.72
CA ASP A 151 -14.00 2.51 10.09
C ASP A 151 -13.90 4.05 10.13
N LYS A 152 -12.93 4.62 9.40
CA LYS A 152 -12.74 6.07 9.34
C LYS A 152 -13.89 6.78 8.64
N ILE A 153 -14.32 6.29 7.48
CA ILE A 153 -15.42 6.89 6.72
C ILE A 153 -16.72 6.83 7.51
N ILE A 154 -17.07 5.68 8.09
CA ILE A 154 -18.32 5.49 8.82
C ILE A 154 -18.32 6.29 10.12
N THR A 155 -17.18 6.39 10.81
CA THR A 155 -17.07 7.19 12.04
C THR A 155 -17.19 8.69 11.76
N ALA A 156 -16.73 9.15 10.60
CA ALA A 156 -16.82 10.56 10.20
C ALA A 156 -18.16 10.93 9.52
N ALA A 157 -18.95 9.94 9.10
CA ALA A 157 -20.21 10.16 8.39
C ALA A 157 -21.31 10.77 9.30
N ASP A 158 -22.21 11.55 8.69
CA ASP A 158 -23.39 12.06 9.38
C ASP A 158 -24.44 10.95 9.64
N ALA A 159 -25.48 11.28 10.40
CA ALA A 159 -26.52 10.30 10.77
C ALA A 159 -27.28 9.71 9.57
N ASN A 160 -27.32 10.39 8.42
CA ASN A 160 -28.07 9.96 7.25
C ASN A 160 -27.20 9.12 6.29
N GLN A 161 -25.90 9.42 6.23
CA GLN A 161 -24.91 8.75 5.39
C GLN A 161 -24.35 7.50 6.06
N ARG A 162 -24.31 7.46 7.39
CA ARG A 162 -23.74 6.34 8.14
C ARG A 162 -24.45 5.01 7.88
N PRO A 163 -25.80 4.89 7.91
CA PRO A 163 -26.47 3.62 7.70
C PRO A 163 -26.14 2.90 6.38
N PRO A 164 -26.22 3.55 5.19
CA PRO A 164 -25.89 2.86 3.94
C PRO A 164 -24.40 2.48 3.84
N LEU A 165 -23.49 3.29 4.41
CA LEU A 165 -22.06 2.96 4.44
C LEU A 165 -21.77 1.75 5.34
N LEU A 166 -22.44 1.66 6.49
CA LEU A 166 -22.30 0.53 7.40
C LEU A 166 -22.88 -0.76 6.80
N ASP A 167 -24.04 -0.69 6.14
CA ASP A 167 -24.62 -1.82 5.43
C ASP A 167 -23.68 -2.35 4.34
N LEU A 168 -23.17 -1.45 3.48
CA LEU A 168 -22.23 -1.80 2.43
C LEU A 168 -20.97 -2.48 3.00
N ALA A 169 -20.38 -1.90 4.04
CA ALA A 169 -19.19 -2.46 4.68
C ALA A 169 -19.47 -3.84 5.32
N THR A 170 -20.63 -4.00 5.96
CA THR A 170 -21.02 -5.27 6.59
C THR A 170 -21.18 -6.37 5.54
N ARG A 171 -21.95 -6.11 4.47
CA ARG A 171 -22.11 -7.05 3.35
C ARG A 171 -20.78 -7.44 2.72
N LEU A 172 -19.90 -6.46 2.50
CA LEU A 172 -18.57 -6.69 1.95
C LEU A 172 -17.72 -7.58 2.85
N PHE A 173 -17.70 -7.30 4.15
CA PHE A 173 -16.89 -8.06 5.09
C PHE A 173 -17.43 -9.47 5.29
N ASP A 174 -18.75 -9.65 5.35
CA ASP A 174 -19.36 -10.98 5.38
C ASP A 174 -19.01 -11.78 4.11
N SER A 175 -18.98 -11.14 2.94
CA SER A 175 -18.58 -11.81 1.69
C SER A 175 -17.10 -12.20 1.70
N PHE A 176 -16.22 -11.35 2.25
CA PHE A 176 -14.80 -11.67 2.41
C PHE A 176 -14.58 -12.85 3.36
N GLU A 177 -15.32 -12.93 4.47
CA GLU A 177 -15.21 -14.06 5.41
C GLU A 177 -15.64 -15.38 4.74
N ARG A 178 -16.73 -15.37 3.97
CA ARG A 178 -17.18 -16.53 3.17
C ARG A 178 -16.14 -16.94 2.12
N LEU A 179 -15.61 -15.98 1.36
CA LEU A 179 -14.60 -16.24 0.33
C LEU A 179 -13.29 -16.76 0.95
N GLN A 180 -12.83 -16.17 2.05
CA GLN A 180 -11.66 -16.64 2.78
C GLN A 180 -11.84 -18.08 3.27
N LEU A 181 -13.01 -18.40 3.82
CA LEU A 181 -13.32 -19.75 4.29
C LEU A 181 -13.25 -20.75 3.13
N ALA A 182 -13.91 -20.47 2.01
CA ALA A 182 -13.86 -21.30 0.81
C ALA A 182 -12.43 -21.48 0.28
N CYS A 183 -11.60 -20.43 0.27
CA CYS A 183 -10.19 -20.52 -0.10
C CYS A 183 -9.36 -21.33 0.89
N THR A 184 -9.71 -21.34 2.18
CA THR A 184 -9.04 -22.12 3.22
C THR A 184 -9.35 -23.61 3.05
N ASP A 185 -10.62 -23.93 2.78
CA ASP A 185 -11.11 -25.29 2.58
C ASP A 185 -10.77 -25.85 1.19
N LYS A 186 -10.30 -24.99 0.27
CA LYS A 186 -9.94 -25.31 -1.12
C LYS A 186 -11.10 -25.91 -1.92
N GLU A 187 -12.29 -25.38 -1.69
CA GLU A 187 -13.50 -25.80 -2.40
C GLU A 187 -13.74 -24.90 -3.61
N ASP A 188 -13.21 -25.27 -4.78
CA ASP A 188 -13.20 -24.44 -5.99
C ASP A 188 -14.59 -23.92 -6.40
N ASP A 189 -15.62 -24.78 -6.36
CA ASP A 189 -17.01 -24.39 -6.68
C ASP A 189 -17.53 -23.31 -5.71
N LYS A 190 -17.23 -23.45 -4.41
CA LYS A 190 -17.60 -22.44 -3.40
C LYS A 190 -16.80 -21.16 -3.57
N ILE A 191 -15.51 -21.25 -3.92
CA ILE A 191 -14.67 -20.08 -4.17
C ILE A 191 -15.27 -19.27 -5.32
N ALA A 192 -15.60 -19.92 -6.44
CA ALA A 192 -16.20 -19.26 -7.60
C ALA A 192 -17.53 -18.59 -7.22
N SER A 193 -18.43 -19.30 -6.54
CA SER A 193 -19.72 -18.74 -6.11
C SER A 193 -19.56 -17.57 -5.13
N CYS A 194 -18.68 -17.69 -4.12
CA CYS A 194 -18.44 -16.61 -3.15
C CYS A 194 -17.79 -15.39 -3.82
N TYR A 195 -16.95 -15.62 -4.83
CA TYR A 195 -16.32 -14.55 -5.57
C TYR A 195 -17.33 -13.76 -6.42
N VAL A 196 -18.29 -14.42 -7.06
CA VAL A 196 -19.36 -13.74 -7.81
C VAL A 196 -20.12 -12.75 -6.91
N ASP A 197 -20.53 -13.19 -5.71
CA ASP A 197 -21.17 -12.32 -4.72
C ASP A 197 -20.26 -11.15 -4.31
N THR A 198 -19.00 -11.46 -4.01
CA THR A 198 -18.01 -10.46 -3.57
C THR A 198 -17.73 -9.43 -4.66
N LYS A 199 -17.65 -9.86 -5.92
CA LYS A 199 -17.41 -9.02 -7.09
C LYS A 199 -18.50 -7.97 -7.25
N ALA A 200 -19.77 -8.35 -7.11
CA ALA A 200 -20.88 -7.40 -7.19
C ALA A 200 -20.79 -6.31 -6.12
N ILE A 201 -20.44 -6.68 -4.88
CA ILE A 201 -20.29 -5.72 -3.78
C ILE A 201 -19.05 -4.84 -3.99
N LEU A 202 -17.93 -5.38 -4.48
CA LEU A 202 -16.74 -4.60 -4.82
C LEU A 202 -17.03 -3.54 -5.90
N GLN A 203 -17.85 -3.88 -6.91
CA GLN A 203 -18.30 -2.92 -7.91
C GLN A 203 -19.19 -1.82 -7.31
N GLU A 204 -20.06 -2.18 -6.37
CA GLU A 204 -20.86 -1.21 -5.60
C GLU A 204 -19.98 -0.28 -4.76
N VAL A 205 -18.92 -0.80 -4.11
CA VAL A 205 -17.92 0.01 -3.42
C VAL A 205 -17.25 0.98 -4.37
N MET A 206 -16.81 0.52 -5.55
CA MET A 206 -16.19 1.41 -6.55
C MET A 206 -17.15 2.53 -6.99
N SER A 207 -18.43 2.23 -7.18
CA SER A 207 -19.44 3.22 -7.55
C SER A 207 -19.75 4.20 -6.42
N THR A 208 -19.77 3.74 -5.17
CA THR A 208 -20.09 4.57 -3.99
C THR A 208 -18.93 5.49 -3.62
N MET A 209 -17.69 5.06 -3.89
CA MET A 209 -16.46 5.81 -3.60
C MET A 209 -15.92 6.61 -4.80
N ALA A 210 -16.73 6.77 -5.85
CA ALA A 210 -16.37 7.44 -7.10
C ALA A 210 -16.30 8.97 -6.97
#